data_AF-A0A7Y4U7G7-F1
#
_entry.id   AF-A0A7Y4U7G7-F1
#
_cell.length_a   1.000
_cell.length_b   1.000
_cell.length_c   1.000
_cell.angle_alpha   90.00
_cell.angle_beta   90.00
_cell.angle_gamma   90.00
#
_symmetry.space_group_name_H-M   'P 1'
#
loop_
_entity.id
_entity.type
_entity.pdbx_description
1 polymer ?
#
loop_
_entity_poly.entity_id
_entity_poly.type
_entity_poly.pdbx_seq_one_letter_code
_entity_poly.pdbx_strand_id
1 'polypeptide(L)' 'MMTVLRQQMHYSPMMQFILSDEERRLFWPQRYCFCGSIDGWISIGVPDTLAHVVKTYVKHLGKASYFELFSYS' A
#
# COMPACT_ATOMS: atom_id res chain seq x y z
N MET A 1 -19.69 6.39 23.36
CA MET A 1 -18.46 7.17 23.07
C MET A 1 -17.56 6.54 21.99
N MET A 2 -18.00 5.50 21.25
CA MET A 2 -17.18 4.86 20.19
C MET A 2 -17.59 5.23 18.76
N THR A 3 -18.78 5.82 18.57
CA THR A 3 -19.35 6.08 17.23
C THR A 3 -18.76 7.33 16.57
N VAL A 4 -18.42 8.35 17.36
CA VAL A 4 -17.90 9.64 16.87
C VAL A 4 -16.47 9.50 16.32
N LEU A 5 -15.63 8.66 16.92
CA LEU A 5 -14.26 8.43 16.47
C LEU A 5 -14.21 7.80 15.07
N ARG A 6 -15.07 6.82 14.76
CA ARG A 6 -15.14 6.22 13.41
C ARG A 6 -15.55 7.21 12.32
N GLN A 7 -16.37 8.20 12.64
CA GLN A 7 -16.80 9.23 11.68
C GLN A 7 -15.71 10.29 11.39
N GLN A 8 -14.66 10.34 12.20
CA GLN A 8 -13.50 11.23 12.02
C GLN A 8 -12.28 10.49 11.45
N MET A 9 -12.30 9.16 11.38
CA MET A 9 -11.26 8.38 10.72
C MET A 9 -11.45 8.43 9.21
N HIS A 10 -10.83 9.43 8.59
CA HIS A 10 -10.71 9.50 7.13
C HIS A 10 -9.70 8.43 6.68
N TYR A 11 -10.17 7.22 6.43
CA TYR A 11 -9.38 6.17 5.80
C TYR A 11 -9.01 6.64 4.39
N SER A 12 -7.72 6.87 4.16
CA SER A 12 -7.20 7.29 2.86
C SER A 12 -6.39 6.14 2.24
N PRO A 13 -6.58 5.80 0.96
CA PRO A 13 -5.70 4.87 0.29
C PRO A 13 -4.31 5.51 0.12
N MET A 14 -3.33 5.01 0.86
CA MET A 14 -1.94 5.50 0.84
C MET A 14 -1.01 4.44 0.26
N MET A 15 -0.17 4.82 -0.70
CA MET A 15 0.75 3.92 -1.37
C MET A 15 2.15 4.53 -1.43
N GLN A 16 3.17 3.71 -1.22
CA GLN A 16 4.56 4.13 -1.33
C GLN A 16 5.40 3.07 -2.05
N PHE A 17 6.51 3.51 -2.63
CA PHE A 17 7.50 2.67 -3.31
C PHE A 17 8.84 2.89 -2.65
N ILE A 18 9.33 1.89 -1.90
CA ILE A 18 10.56 2.00 -1.12
C ILE A 18 11.72 1.43 -1.92
N LEU A 19 12.73 2.27 -2.19
CA LEU A 19 13.97 1.83 -2.83
C LEU A 19 14.63 0.74 -1.96
N SER A 20 14.86 -0.44 -2.55
CA SER A 20 15.37 -1.61 -1.86
C SER A 20 16.73 -2.08 -2.36
N ASP A 21 17.06 -1.72 -3.60
CA ASP A 21 18.32 -2.03 -4.26
C ASP A 21 18.73 -0.80 -5.08
N GLU A 22 19.80 -0.13 -4.68
CA GLU A 22 20.26 1.11 -5.32
C GLU A 22 20.94 0.84 -6.67
N GLU A 23 21.68 -0.27 -6.78
CA GLU A 23 22.41 -0.63 -8.00
C GLU A 23 21.42 -0.97 -9.12
N ARG A 24 20.40 -1.78 -8.79
CA ARG A 24 19.38 -2.25 -9.73
C ARG A 24 18.16 -1.33 -9.78
N ARG A 25 18.08 -0.33 -8.89
CA ARG A 25 16.93 0.57 -8.69
C ARG A 25 15.60 -0.18 -8.59
N LEU A 26 15.53 -1.11 -7.65
CA LEU A 26 14.30 -1.88 -7.37
C LEU A 26 13.53 -1.25 -6.21
N PHE A 27 12.21 -1.30 -6.29
CA PHE A 27 11.31 -0.66 -5.35
C PHE A 27 10.28 -1.64 -4.80
N TRP A 28 10.20 -1.77 -3.47
CA TRP A 28 9.10 -2.49 -2.81
C TRP A 28 7.81 -1.68 -2.88
N PRO A 29 6.72 -2.24 -3.44
CA PRO A 29 5.42 -1.61 -3.39
C PRO A 29 4.76 -1.88 -2.03
N GLN A 30 4.27 -0.84 -1.37
CA GLN A 30 3.59 -0.94 -0.08
C GLN A 30 2.28 -0.15 -0.05
N ARG A 31 1.31 -0.65 0.72
CA ARG A 31 0.06 0.06 1.04
C ARG A 31 -0.11 0.23 2.54
N TYR A 32 -0.77 1.29 2.97
CA TYR A 32 -1.08 1.48 4.38
C TYR A 32 -2.34 0.71 4.77
N CYS A 33 -2.30 0.04 5.92
CA CYS A 33 -3.44 -0.64 6.52
C CYS A 33 -3.78 0.03 7.84
N PHE A 34 -5.04 0.47 8.00
CA PHE A 34 -5.55 1.07 9.24
C PHE A 34 -6.34 0.07 10.10
N CYS A 35 -6.18 -1.24 9.84
CA CYS A 35 -6.89 -2.30 10.57
C CYS A 35 -6.06 -2.74 11.79
N GLY A 36 -6.69 -2.75 12.96
CA GLY A 36 -6.05 -2.79 14.28
C GLY A 36 -5.16 -3.99 14.66
N SER A 37 -4.89 -4.95 13.77
CA SER A 37 -3.81 -5.94 13.96
C SER A 37 -2.48 -5.53 13.31
N ILE A 38 -2.52 -4.70 12.27
CA ILE A 38 -1.37 -4.16 11.56
C ILE A 38 -1.72 -2.72 11.19
N ASP A 39 -1.42 -1.79 12.09
CA ASP A 39 -1.49 -0.36 11.80
C ASP A 39 -0.15 0.04 11.17
N GLY A 40 -0.08 0.07 9.83
CA GLY A 40 1.20 0.29 9.16
C GLY A 40 1.27 -0.05 7.68
N TRP A 41 2.49 0.04 7.15
CA TRP A 41 2.82 -0.28 5.76
C TRP A 41 2.97 -1.79 5.59
N ILE A 42 2.26 -2.34 4.61
CA ILE A 42 2.36 -3.74 4.22
C ILE A 42 2.82 -3.85 2.77
N SER A 43 3.70 -4.80 2.49
CA SER A 43 4.10 -5.13 1.13
C SER A 43 2.93 -5.74 0.37
N ILE A 44 2.78 -5.33 -0.89
CA ILE A 44 1.66 -5.76 -1.76
C ILE A 44 2.14 -6.54 -2.99
N GLY A 45 3.42 -6.87 -3.04
CA GLY A 45 4.06 -7.63 -4.11
C GLY A 45 5.58 -7.62 -3.95
N VAL A 46 6.29 -8.00 -5.01
CA VAL A 46 7.76 -8.09 -5.06
C VAL A 46 8.41 -6.79 -5.58
N PRO A 47 9.72 -6.57 -5.33
CA PRO A 47 10.45 -5.43 -5.87
C PRO A 47 10.54 -5.50 -7.38
N ASP A 48 10.37 -4.35 -8.02
CA ASP A 48 10.63 -4.19 -9.44
C ASP A 48 11.08 -2.75 -9.73
N THR A 49 11.42 -2.48 -10.98
CA THR A 49 11.64 -1.13 -11.50
C THR A 49 10.47 -0.21 -11.17
N LEU A 50 10.77 1.07 -10.91
CA LEU A 50 9.77 2.08 -10.58
C LEU A 50 8.62 2.14 -11.60
N ALA A 51 8.96 2.08 -12.90
CA ALA A 51 7.98 2.13 -13.97
C ALA A 51 6.99 0.95 -13.90
N HIS A 52 7.49 -0.26 -13.60
CA HIS A 52 6.65 -1.43 -13.53
C HIS A 52 5.74 -1.40 -12.29
N VAL A 53 6.29 -1.09 -11.11
CA VAL A 53 5.47 -1.01 -9.89
C VAL A 53 4.43 0.12 -9.97
N VAL A 54 4.77 1.27 -10.55
CA VAL A 54 3.80 2.37 -10.75
C VAL A 54 2.66 1.93 -11.66
N LYS A 55 2.97 1.35 -12.82
CA LYS A 55 1.96 0.88 -13.79
C LYS A 55 1.07 -0.20 -13.20
N THR A 56 1.64 -1.09 -12.40
CA THR A 56 0.92 -2.23 -11.82
C THR A 56 0.02 -1.81 -10.67
N TYR A 57 0.50 -0.99 -9.73
CA TYR A 57 -0.22 -0.75 -8.47
C TYR A 57 -1.01 0.56 -8.42
N VAL A 58 -0.55 1.64 -9.06
CA VAL A 58 -1.21 2.96 -8.94
C VAL A 58 -2.63 2.95 -9.52
N LYS A 59 -2.89 2.10 -10.53
CA LYS A 59 -4.23 1.95 -11.13
C LYS A 59 -5.31 1.51 -10.14
N HIS A 60 -4.91 0.93 -8.99
CA HIS A 60 -5.80 0.48 -7.93
C HIS A 60 -6.09 1.58 -6.90
N LEU A 61 -5.27 2.63 -6.82
CA LEU A 61 -5.43 3.71 -5.84
C LEU A 61 -6.80 4.35 -5.96
N GLY A 62 -7.52 4.50 -4.84
CA GLY A 62 -8.88 5.04 -4.81
C GLY A 62 -9.99 4.08 -5.25
N LYS A 63 -9.67 2.81 -5.58
CA LYS A 63 -10.65 1.79 -5.96
C LYS A 63 -10.76 0.70 -4.90
N ALA A 64 -11.90 0.00 -4.86
CA ALA A 64 -12.10 -1.14 -3.96
C ALA A 64 -10.98 -2.19 -4.07
N SER A 65 -10.49 -2.44 -5.31
CA SER A 65 -9.38 -3.36 -5.59
C SER A 65 -8.08 -3.04 -4.85
N TYR A 66 -7.89 -1.82 -4.33
CA TYR A 66 -6.72 -1.48 -3.51
C TYR A 66 -6.66 -2.30 -2.23
N PHE A 67 -7.81 -2.56 -1.60
CA PHE A 67 -7.89 -3.29 -0.34
C PHE A 67 -7.70 -4.81 -0.52
N GLU A 68 -7.79 -5.29 -1.76
CA GLU A 68 -7.55 -6.68 -2.15
C GLU A 68 -6.07 -6.96 -2.46
N LEU A 69 -5.21 -5.94 -2.46
CA LEU A 69 -3.78 -6.12 -2.69
C LEU A 69 -3.10 -6.71 -1.45
N PHE A 70 -2.57 -7.92 -1.57
CA PHE A 70 -1.78 -8.61 -0.56
C PHE A 70 -0.60 -9.32 -1.21
N SER A 71 0.58 -9.28 -0.59
CA SER A 71 1.66 -10.19 -0.96
C SER A 71 1.34 -11.57 -0.39
N TYR A 72 0.88 -12.51 -1.22
CA TYR A 72 1.01 -13.92 -0.87
C TYR A 72 2.51 -14.23 -0.88
N SER A 73 3.03 -14.65 0.28
CA SER A 73 4.39 -15.21 0.38
C SER A 73 4.49 -16.53 -0.37
#